data_AF-A0A9X2P3Y5-F1
#
_entry.id   AF-A0A9X2P3Y5-F1
#
_cell.length_a   1.000
_cell.length_b   1.000
_cell.length_c   1.000
_cell.angle_alpha   90.00
_cell.angle_beta   90.00
_cell.angle_gamma   90.00
#
_symmetry.space_group_name_H-M   'P 1'
#
loop_
_entity.id
_entity.type
_entity.pdbx_description
1 polymer ?
#
loop_
_entity_poly.entity_id
_entity_poly.type
_entity_poly.pdbx_seq_one_letter_code
_entity_poly.pdbx_strand_id
1 'polypeptide(L)' 'MAIALDNLRVGRVYAFTNMGEKRKLEILARLSGDNFKVKDMDTTEVYTIEELLRWGRGKDYELDEWMEE' A
#
# COMPACT_ATOMS: atom_id res chain seq x y z
N MET A 1 -2.13 9.22 -10.18
CA MET A 1 -3.30 9.98 -9.63
C MET A 1 -3.51 9.42 -8.25
N ALA A 2 -3.28 10.18 -7.18
CA ALA A 2 -3.20 9.61 -5.84
C ALA A 2 -4.48 8.83 -5.47
N ILE A 3 -4.33 7.53 -5.24
CA ILE A 3 -5.43 6.64 -4.87
C ILE A 3 -5.64 6.73 -3.37
N ALA A 4 -6.89 6.97 -2.95
CA ALA A 4 -7.25 6.91 -1.54
C ALA A 4 -7.23 5.46 -1.04
N LEU A 5 -6.85 5.25 0.22
CA LEU A 5 -6.80 3.92 0.86
C LEU A 5 -8.11 3.13 0.74
N ASP A 6 -9.26 3.80 0.88
CA ASP A 6 -10.57 3.15 0.77
C ASP A 6 -10.86 2.59 -0.64
N ASN A 7 -10.17 3.09 -1.66
CA ASN A 7 -10.32 2.64 -3.06
C ASN A 7 -9.41 1.45 -3.42
N LEU A 8 -8.59 0.96 -2.51
CA LEU A 8 -7.71 -0.19 -2.76
C LEU A 8 -8.52 -1.46 -3.00
N ARG A 9 -8.13 -2.21 -4.03
CA ARG A 9 -8.79 -3.48 -4.41
C ARG A 9 -7.92 -4.67 -4.06
N VAL A 10 -8.55 -5.70 -3.48
CA VAL A 10 -7.90 -6.99 -3.22
C VAL A 10 -7.48 -7.64 -4.54
N GLY A 11 -6.26 -8.16 -4.59
CA GLY A 11 -5.64 -8.76 -5.77
C GLY A 11 -5.02 -7.75 -6.74
N ARG A 12 -4.93 -6.46 -6.38
CA ARG A 12 -4.20 -5.44 -7.14
C ARG A 12 -2.90 -5.08 -6.46
N VAL A 13 -1.92 -4.66 -7.26
CA VAL A 13 -0.63 -4.17 -6.79
C VAL A 13 -0.61 -2.66 -6.85
N TYR A 14 -0.12 -2.02 -5.80
CA TYR A 14 0.02 -0.58 -5.70
C TYR A 14 1.46 -0.20 -5.38
N ALA A 15 1.94 0.85 -6.02
CA ALA A 15 3.17 1.52 -5.63
C ALA A 15 2.87 2.43 -4.42
N PHE A 16 3.50 2.12 -3.30
CA PHE A 16 3.43 2.91 -2.07
C PHE A 16 4.71 3.72 -1.91
N THR A 17 4.56 5.04 -1.84
CA THR A 17 5.64 5.97 -1.51
C THR A 17 5.34 6.61 -0.17
N ASN A 18 6.30 6.57 0.76
CA ASN A 18 6.19 7.26 2.04
C ASN A 18 7.56 7.58 2.63
N MET A 19 7.77 8.80 3.10
CA MET A 19 9.00 9.28 3.72
C MET A 19 10.28 8.98 2.89
N GLY A 20 10.17 9.01 1.55
CA GLY A 20 11.27 8.70 0.64
C GLY A 20 11.47 7.21 0.35
N GLU A 21 10.76 6.31 1.02
CA GLU A 21 10.72 4.89 0.69
C GLU A 21 9.68 4.61 -0.38
N LYS A 22 10.03 3.77 -1.36
CA LYS A 22 9.12 3.30 -2.42
C LYS A 22 9.04 1.79 -2.39
N ARG A 23 7.84 1.25 -2.26
CA ARG A 23 7.59 -0.19 -2.17
C ARG A 23 6.42 -0.60 -3.05
N LYS A 24 6.42 -1.85 -3.50
CA LYS A 24 5.32 -2.43 -4.27
C LYS A 24 4.52 -3.34 -3.36
N LEU A 25 3.26 -3.03 -3.17
CA LEU A 25 2.39 -3.69 -2.23
C LEU A 25 1.22 -4.34 -2.95
N GLU A 26 1.13 -5.67 -2.87
CA GLU A 26 -0.03 -6.43 -3.33
C GLU A 26 -1.08 -6.49 -2.22
N ILE A 27 -2.31 -6.09 -2.52
CA ILE A 27 -3.42 -6.16 -1.55
C ILE A 27 -3.90 -7.61 -1.44
N LEU A 28 -3.63 -8.26 -0.31
CA LEU A 28 -4.04 -9.66 -0.07
C LEU A 28 -5.46 -9.78 0.44
N ALA A 29 -5.86 -8.90 1.37
CA ALA A 29 -7.19 -8.94 1.98
C ALA A 29 -7.53 -7.60 2.65
N ARG A 30 -8.82 -7.25 2.70
CA ARG A 30 -9.33 -6.15 3.54
C ARG A 30 -9.61 -6.70 4.93
N LEU A 31 -8.99 -6.14 5.96
CA LEU A 31 -9.16 -6.59 7.34
C LEU A 31 -10.40 -5.93 7.97
N SER A 32 -10.37 -4.61 8.12
CA SER A 32 -11.46 -3.80 8.70
C SER A 32 -11.29 -2.33 8.34
N GLY A 33 -12.35 -1.64 7.91
CA GLY A 33 -12.30 -0.21 7.57
C GLY A 33 -11.23 0.09 6.51
N ASP A 34 -10.30 0.99 6.81
CA ASP A 34 -9.15 1.38 5.98
C ASP A 34 -7.91 0.48 6.18
N ASN A 35 -8.00 -0.59 6.96
CA ASN A 35 -6.88 -1.51 7.16
C ASN A 35 -6.91 -2.67 6.16
N PHE A 36 -5.83 -2.80 5.40
CA PHE A 36 -5.63 -3.85 4.41
C PHE A 36 -4.37 -4.63 4.75
N LYS A 37 -4.45 -5.96 4.56
CA LYS A 37 -3.31 -6.84 4.57
C LYS A 37 -2.64 -6.76 3.21
N VAL A 38 -1.36 -6.42 3.21
CA VAL A 38 -0.56 -6.17 2.01
C VAL A 38 0.71 -7.00 2.03
N LYS A 39 1.14 -7.45 0.86
CA LYS A 39 2.40 -8.18 0.69
C LYS A 39 3.38 -7.28 -0.04
N ASP A 40 4.57 -7.14 0.52
CA ASP A 40 5.67 -6.49 -0.15
C ASP A 40 6.21 -7.41 -1.26
N MET A 41 6.25 -6.89 -2.49
CA MET A 41 6.72 -7.67 -3.64
C MET A 41 8.25 -7.74 -3.73
N ASP A 42 8.97 -6.86 -3.03
CA ASP A 42 10.44 -6.82 -3.01
C ASP A 42 10.97 -7.75 -1.91
N THR A 43 10.43 -7.62 -0.69
CA THR A 43 10.87 -8.43 0.47
C THR A 43 10.05 -9.70 0.67
N THR A 44 8.91 -9.86 -0.01
CA THR A 44 7.96 -10.98 0.17
C THR A 44 7.31 -11.02 1.56
N GLU A 45 7.57 -10.02 2.41
CA GLU A 45 6.99 -9.91 3.74
C GLU A 45 5.54 -9.42 3.67
N VAL A 46 4.77 -9.73 4.71
CA VAL A 46 3.34 -9.37 4.76
C VAL A 46 3.12 -8.43 5.93
N TYR A 47 2.50 -7.30 5.64
CA TYR A 47 2.25 -6.22 6.58
C TYR A 47 0.79 -5.79 6.52
N THR A 48 0.41 -4.90 7.42
CA THR A 48 -0.84 -4.16 7.33
C THR A 48 -0.58 -2.71 6.91
N ILE A 49 -1.52 -2.10 6.20
CA ILE A 49 -1.44 -0.67 5.86
C ILE A 49 -1.26 0.18 7.12
N GLU A 50 -1.95 -0.17 8.22
CA GLU A 50 -1.78 0.52 9.50
C GLU A 50 -0.34 0.43 10.02
N GLU A 51 0.33 -0.70 9.85
CA GLU A 51 1.75 -0.83 10.24
C GLU A 51 2.68 0.02 9.37
N LEU A 52 2.41 0.13 8.07
CA LEU A 52 3.18 1.00 7.17
C LEU A 52 2.95 2.49 7.48
N LEU A 53 1.77 2.83 7.98
CA LEU A 53 1.36 4.19 8.33
C LEU A 53 1.50 4.53 9.81
N ARG A 54 1.99 3.60 10.65
CA ARG A 54 2.09 3.76 12.11
C ARG A 54 2.97 4.94 12.52
N TRP A 55 3.92 5.30 11.66
CA TRP A 55 4.87 6.40 11.85
C TRP A 55 4.37 7.72 11.25
N GLY A 56 3.15 7.72 10.69
CA GLY A 56 2.56 8.86 9.99
C GLY A 56 2.75 8.81 8.47
N ARG A 57 2.16 9.79 7.80
CA ARG A 57 2.25 10.01 6.36
C ARG A 57 3.24 11.15 6.11
N GLY A 58 4.29 10.88 5.35
CA GLY A 58 5.23 11.88 4.86
C GLY A 58 4.54 12.87 3.89
N LYS A 59 5.22 13.97 3.56
CA LYS A 59 4.73 14.92 2.55
C LYS A 59 4.69 14.31 1.15
N ASP A 60 5.52 13.31 0.92
CA ASP A 60 5.65 12.53 -0.30
C ASP A 60 4.74 11.28 -0.31
N TYR A 61 3.82 11.16 0.65
CA TYR A 61 2.88 10.05 0.71
C TYR A 61 2.06 9.96 -0.59
N GLU A 62 2.22 8.85 -1.30
CA GLU A 62 1.53 8.60 -2.56
C GLU A 62 1.23 7.10 -2.73
N LEU A 63 0.04 6.81 -3.25
CA LEU A 63 -0.39 5.49 -3.68
C LEU A 63 -0.79 5.58 -5.15
N ASP A 64 -0.18 4.73 -5.98
CA ASP A 64 -0.47 4.65 -7.41
C ASP A 64 -0.69 3.18 -7.81
N GLU A 65 -1.64 2.90 -8.70
CA GLU A 65 -1.93 1.54 -9.13
C GLU A 65 -0.84 1.04 -10.08
N TRP A 66 -0.20 -0.08 -9.72
CA TRP A 66 0.77 -0.71 -10.60
C TRP A 66 0.03 -1.49 -11.67
N MET A 67 -0.15 -0.86 -12.82
CA MET A 67 -0.66 -1.51 -14.03
C MET A 67 0.51 -2.28 -14.66
N GLU A 68 0.49 -3.61 -14.60
CA GLU A 68 1.32 -4.43 -15.49
C GLU A 68 0.68 -4.37 -16.88
N GLU A 69 1.42 -3.83 -17.87
CA GLU A 69 1.03 -3.83 -19.29
C GLU A 69 1.08 -5.23 -19.91
#